data_AF-A0A0P9HY79-F1
#
_entry.id   AF-A0A0P9HY79-F1
#
_cell.length_a   1.000
_cell.length_b   1.000
_cell.length_c   1.000
_cell.angle_alpha   90.00
_cell.angle_beta   90.00
_cell.angle_gamma   90.00
#
_symmetry.space_group_name_H-M   'P 1'
#
loop_
_entity.id
_entity.type
_entity.pdbx_description
1 polymer ?
#
loop_
_entity_poly.entity_id
_entity_poly.type
_entity_poly.pdbx_seq_one_letter_code
_entity_poly.pdbx_strand_id
1 'polypeptide(L)'
;MAFSSELIDKYKKFKDYTQDKQVLSDVESLHQGNLSKIRKGERHLTANQVIYIAEAMEMDVKEALLQLALEKSKSKEESAVWTDVIKKISAACVIVGLCLGLAAEPESQETFA
;
A
#
# COMPACT_ATOMS: atom_id res chain seq x y z
N MET A 1 -14.17 1.85 -1.17
CA MET A 1 -13.80 0.79 -0.20
C MET A 1 -12.70 1.37 0.67
N ALA A 2 -12.68 1.04 1.96
CA ALA A 2 -11.64 1.52 2.87
C ALA A 2 -10.30 0.80 2.60
N PHE A 3 -9.17 1.48 2.77
CA PHE A 3 -7.83 0.96 2.43
C PHE A 3 -7.56 -0.40 3.07
N SER A 4 -7.87 -0.56 4.36
CA SER A 4 -7.70 -1.82 5.09
C SER A 4 -8.42 -3.01 4.44
N SER A 5 -9.65 -2.82 3.93
CA SER A 5 -10.39 -3.89 3.24
C SER A 5 -9.76 -4.19 1.88
N GLU A 6 -9.34 -3.16 1.15
CA GLU A 6 -8.71 -3.32 -0.16
C GLU A 6 -7.37 -4.05 -0.06
N LEU A 7 -6.57 -3.72 0.97
CA LEU A 7 -5.28 -4.36 1.22
C LEU A 7 -5.44 -5.86 1.47
N ILE A 8 -6.48 -6.26 2.21
CA ILE A 8 -6.82 -7.68 2.44
C ILE A 8 -7.19 -8.37 1.12
N ASP A 9 -7.95 -7.72 0.24
CA ASP A 9 -8.31 -8.29 -1.06
C ASP A 9 -7.11 -8.43 -1.99
N LYS A 10 -6.19 -7.46 -1.97
CA LYS A 10 -4.92 -7.53 -2.69
C LYS A 10 -4.07 -8.70 -2.21
N TYR A 11 -3.92 -8.85 -0.89
CA TYR A 11 -3.19 -9.97 -0.29
C TYR A 11 -3.80 -11.33 -0.63
N LYS A 12 -5.13 -11.44 -0.52
CA LYS A 12 -5.87 -12.63 -0.89
C LYS A 12 -5.64 -13.02 -2.34
N LYS A 13 -5.67 -12.06 -3.27
CA LYS A 13 -5.36 -12.29 -4.69
C LYS A 13 -3.89 -12.67 -4.91
N PHE A 14 -2.96 -12.01 -4.23
CA PHE A 14 -1.53 -12.28 -4.32
C PHE A 14 -1.18 -13.71 -3.90
N LYS A 15 -1.85 -14.23 -2.86
CA LYS A 15 -1.68 -15.61 -2.38
C LYS A 15 -2.54 -16.66 -3.11
N ASP A 16 -3.33 -16.25 -4.11
CA ASP A 16 -4.31 -17.09 -4.80
C ASP A 16 -5.32 -17.78 -3.84
N TYR A 17 -5.77 -17.03 -2.83
CA TYR A 17 -6.73 -17.51 -1.85
C TYR A 17 -8.17 -17.28 -2.31
N THR A 18 -9.00 -18.30 -2.13
CA THR A 18 -10.44 -18.21 -2.44
C THR A 18 -11.24 -17.69 -1.23
N GLN A 19 -10.76 -17.96 -0.02
CA GLN A 19 -11.49 -17.70 1.22
C GLN A 19 -10.72 -16.79 2.16
N ASP A 20 -11.46 -15.87 2.79
CA ASP A 20 -10.94 -14.92 3.77
C ASP A 20 -10.30 -15.62 4.98
N LYS A 21 -10.74 -16.83 5.33
CA LYS A 21 -10.16 -17.64 6.40
C LYS A 21 -8.67 -17.98 6.19
N GLN A 22 -8.21 -18.04 4.94
CA GLN A 22 -6.81 -18.29 4.60
C GLN A 22 -5.96 -17.04 4.87
N VAL A 23 -6.55 -15.84 4.73
CA VAL A 23 -5.86 -14.61 5.15
C VAL A 23 -5.72 -14.56 6.67
N LEU A 24 -6.74 -15.03 7.41
CA LEU A 24 -6.70 -15.09 8.87
C LEU A 24 -5.63 -16.05 9.41
N SER A 25 -5.26 -17.10 8.66
CA SER A 25 -4.19 -18.01 9.08
C SER A 25 -2.81 -17.42 8.90
N ASP A 26 -2.64 -16.47 7.99
CA ASP A 26 -1.35 -15.86 7.69
C ASP A 26 -1.11 -14.61 8.54
N VAL A 27 -2.13 -13.76 8.68
CA VAL A 27 -1.98 -12.44 9.31
C VAL A 27 -2.23 -12.59 10.81
N GLU A 28 -1.14 -12.55 11.58
CA GLU A 28 -1.22 -12.66 13.04
C GLU A 28 -2.15 -11.60 13.65
N SER A 29 -2.87 -11.99 14.71
CA SER A 29 -3.82 -11.13 15.42
C SER A 29 -4.99 -10.60 14.57
N LEU A 30 -5.18 -11.08 13.34
CA LEU A 30 -6.37 -10.84 12.54
C LEU A 30 -7.34 -12.02 12.72
N HIS A 31 -8.44 -11.79 13.44
CA HIS A 31 -9.50 -12.79 13.63
C HIS A 31 -10.77 -12.41 12.86
N GLN A 32 -11.67 -13.39 12.68
CA GLN A 32 -12.85 -13.23 11.83
C GLN A 32 -13.75 -12.04 12.23
N GLY A 33 -13.92 -11.81 13.55
CA GLY A 33 -14.64 -10.64 14.06
C GLY A 33 -14.00 -9.30 13.66
N ASN A 34 -12.67 -9.19 13.65
CA ASN A 34 -11.98 -7.99 13.19
C ASN A 34 -12.14 -7.82 11.69
N LEU A 35 -11.99 -8.90 10.93
CA LEU A 35 -12.16 -8.87 9.49
C LEU A 35 -13.56 -8.39 9.10
N SER A 36 -14.61 -8.94 9.70
CA SER A 36 -15.99 -8.50 9.43
C SER A 36 -16.19 -7.00 9.69
N LYS A 37 -15.62 -6.47 10.78
CA LYS A 37 -15.66 -5.02 11.08
C LYS A 37 -14.86 -4.20 10.08
N ILE A 38 -13.72 -4.68 9.62
CA ILE A 38 -12.92 -4.03 8.56
C ILE A 38 -13.69 -3.98 7.25
N ARG A 39 -14.34 -5.09 6.85
CA ARG A 39 -15.20 -5.12 5.65
C ARG A 39 -16.35 -4.13 5.71
N LYS A 40 -16.87 -3.86 6.90
CA LYS A 40 -17.92 -2.86 7.16
C LYS A 40 -17.40 -1.43 7.33
N GLY A 41 -16.08 -1.23 7.37
CA GLY A 41 -15.47 0.08 7.62
C GLY A 41 -15.57 0.55 9.07
N GLU A 42 -15.92 -0.32 10.02
CA GLU A 42 -16.03 -0.01 11.45
C GLU A 42 -14.68 -0.11 12.18
N ARG A 43 -13.67 -0.71 11.53
CA ARG A 43 -12.33 -0.93 12.06
C ARG A 43 -11.32 -0.88 10.92
N HIS A 44 -10.06 -0.60 11.27
CA HIS A 44 -8.92 -0.64 10.37
C HIS A 44 -7.93 -1.74 10.79
N LEU A 45 -7.07 -2.14 9.87
CA LEU A 45 -5.90 -2.96 10.20
C LEU A 45 -4.99 -2.23 11.20
N THR A 46 -4.23 -3.00 11.98
CA THR A 46 -3.16 -2.43 12.80
C THR A 46 -1.93 -2.13 11.94
N ALA A 47 -1.03 -1.27 12.42
CA ALA A 47 0.21 -0.97 11.70
C ALA A 47 1.03 -2.24 11.41
N ASN A 48 1.17 -3.14 12.40
CA ASN A 48 1.90 -4.39 12.22
C ASN A 48 1.27 -5.31 11.16
N GLN A 49 -0.07 -5.35 11.09
CA GLN A 49 -0.77 -6.12 10.06
C GLN A 49 -0.55 -5.54 8.66
N VAL A 50 -0.54 -4.21 8.54
CA VAL A 50 -0.23 -3.53 7.28
C VAL A 50 1.22 -3.77 6.88
N ILE A 51 2.17 -3.66 7.81
CA ILE A 51 3.60 -3.94 7.56
C ILE A 51 3.77 -5.37 7.04
N TYR A 52 3.22 -6.35 7.76
CA TYR A 52 3.29 -7.76 7.37
C TYR A 52 2.77 -8.00 5.95
N ILE A 53 1.57 -7.48 5.64
CA ILE A 53 0.96 -7.67 4.32
C ILE A 53 1.78 -6.96 3.22
N ALA A 54 2.24 -5.73 3.48
CA ALA A 54 3.01 -4.96 2.52
C ALA A 54 4.36 -5.63 2.21
N GLU A 55 5.08 -6.09 3.23
CA GLU A 55 6.33 -6.83 3.07
C GLU A 55 6.13 -8.14 2.31
N ALA A 56 5.08 -8.89 2.63
CA ALA A 56 4.79 -10.16 1.97
C ALA A 56 4.47 -10.01 0.46
N MET A 57 4.05 -8.83 0.02
CA MET A 57 3.73 -8.51 -1.38
C MET A 57 4.76 -7.59 -2.04
N GLU A 58 5.88 -7.31 -1.36
CA GLU A 58 6.94 -6.38 -1.83
C GLU A 58 6.40 -4.97 -2.19
N MET A 59 5.38 -4.51 -1.45
CA MET A 59 4.87 -3.14 -1.56
C MET A 59 5.69 -2.16 -0.71
N ASP A 60 5.65 -0.88 -1.06
CA ASP A 60 6.22 0.18 -0.19
C ASP A 60 5.45 0.26 1.13
N VAL A 61 6.09 -0.21 2.20
CA VAL A 61 5.56 -0.22 3.56
C VAL A 61 5.23 1.19 4.06
N LYS A 62 6.04 2.19 3.69
CA LYS A 62 5.84 3.58 4.12
C LYS A 62 4.59 4.13 3.46
N GLU A 63 4.40 3.89 2.17
CA GLU A 63 3.19 4.28 1.45
C GLU A 63 1.95 3.61 2.05
N ALA A 64 2.01 2.30 2.32
CA ALA A 64 0.91 1.56 2.93
C ALA A 64 0.52 2.12 4.32
N LEU A 65 1.50 2.52 5.14
CA LEU A 65 1.25 3.14 6.43
C LEU A 65 0.68 4.56 6.32
N LEU A 66 1.07 5.33 5.31
CA LEU A 66 0.46 6.64 5.03
C LEU A 66 -1.01 6.50 4.61
N GLN A 67 -1.32 5.51 3.78
CA GLN A 67 -2.71 5.20 3.41
C GLN A 67 -3.54 4.76 4.62
N LEU A 68 -2.97 3.96 5.52
CA LEU A 68 -3.62 3.62 6.79
C LEU A 68 -3.88 4.85 7.66
N ALA A 69 -2.93 5.78 7.76
CA ALA A 69 -3.09 7.01 8.53
C ALA A 69 -4.20 7.91 7.93
N LEU A 70 -4.25 8.00 6.60
CA LEU A 70 -5.32 8.70 5.88
C LEU A 70 -6.68 8.05 6.16
N GLU A 71 -6.78 6.72 6.11
CA GLU A 71 -8.01 5.98 6.42
C GLU A 71 -8.48 6.19 7.86
N LYS A 72 -7.55 6.25 8.81
CA LYS A 72 -7.84 6.44 10.24
C LYS A 72 -8.15 7.88 10.63
N SER A 73 -7.96 8.83 9.72
CA SER A 73 -8.17 10.25 9.97
C SER A 73 -9.63 10.51 10.31
N LYS A 74 -9.89 11.28 11.37
CA LYS A 74 -11.26 11.51 11.87
C LYS A 74 -11.85 12.83 11.42
N SER A 75 -11.01 13.79 11.04
CA SER A 75 -11.45 15.10 10.58
C SER A 75 -10.99 15.37 9.15
N LYS A 76 -11.68 16.29 8.47
CA LYS A 76 -11.33 16.70 7.11
C LYS A 76 -9.95 17.35 7.06
N GLU A 77 -9.60 18.10 8.10
CA GLU A 77 -8.31 18.77 8.26
C GLU A 77 -7.17 17.74 8.37
N GLU A 78 -7.35 16.71 9.20
CA GLU A 78 -6.36 15.63 9.33
C GLU A 78 -6.18 14.87 8.02
N SER A 79 -7.28 14.49 7.36
CA SER A 79 -7.23 13.84 6.04
C SER A 79 -6.54 14.72 4.98
N ALA A 80 -6.77 16.04 5.01
CA ALA A 80 -6.13 16.97 4.08
C ALA A 80 -4.60 17.03 4.29
N VAL A 81 -4.14 17.01 5.54
CA VAL A 81 -2.70 16.97 5.87
C VAL A 81 -2.06 15.70 5.32
N TRP A 82 -2.63 14.52 5.58
CA TRP A 82 -2.08 13.27 5.06
C TRP A 82 -2.11 13.21 3.53
N THR A 83 -3.17 13.70 2.90
CA THR A 83 -3.27 13.79 1.44
C THR A 83 -2.17 14.67 0.85
N ASP A 84 -1.86 15.81 1.48
CA ASP A 84 -0.78 16.70 1.03
C ASP A 84 0.60 16.06 1.20
N VAL A 85 0.84 15.34 2.31
CA VAL A 85 2.07 14.57 2.52
C VAL A 85 2.27 13.53 1.42
N ILE A 86 1.25 12.72 1.12
CA ILE A 86 1.31 11.71 0.06
C ILE A 86 1.61 12.37 -1.29
N LYS A 87 0.90 13.45 -1.64
CA LYS A 87 1.12 14.18 -2.90
C LYS A 87 2.53 14.72 -3.05
N LYS A 88 3.11 15.29 -1.99
CA LYS A 88 4.48 15.83 -2.00
C LYS A 88 5.50 14.73 -2.25
N ILE A 89 5.33 13.57 -1.62
CA ILE A 89 6.21 12.41 -1.83
C ILE A 89 6.07 11.89 -3.26
N SER A 90 4.85 11.69 -3.76
CA SER A 90 4.61 11.23 -5.13
C SER A 90 5.18 12.19 -6.17
N ALA A 91 5.02 13.50 -5.99
CA ALA A 91 5.58 14.51 -6.89
C ALA A 91 7.11 14.46 -6.92
N ALA A 92 7.76 14.32 -5.76
CA ALA A 92 9.21 14.17 -5.69
C ALA A 92 9.69 12.90 -6.43
N CYS A 93 9.01 11.76 -6.24
CA CYS A 93 9.34 10.52 -6.95
C CYS A 93 9.20 10.65 -8.47
N VAL A 94 8.14 11.29 -8.96
CA VAL A 94 7.92 11.51 -10.40
C VAL A 94 9.02 12.38 -10.99
N ILE A 95 9.42 13.46 -10.31
CA ILE A 95 10.49 14.35 -10.77
C ILE A 95 11.82 13.59 -10.85
N VAL A 96 12.19 12.86 -9.81
CA VAL A 96 13.42 12.06 -9.79
C VAL A 96 13.42 11.00 -10.89
N GLY A 97 12.29 10.29 -11.07
CA GLY A 97 12.14 9.30 -12.14
C GLY A 97 12.29 9.92 -13.53
N LEU A 98 11.70 11.11 -13.76
CA LEU A 98 11.86 11.83 -15.02
C LEU A 98 13.31 12.27 -15.25
N CYS A 99 13.99 12.80 -14.23
CA CYS A 99 15.40 13.21 -14.34
C CYS A 99 16.33 12.03 -14.64
N LEU A 100 16.12 10.88 -13.98
CA LEU A 100 16.90 9.67 -14.26
C LEU A 100 16.59 9.10 -15.65
N GLY A 101 15.32 9.12 -16.06
CA GLY A 101 14.90 8.67 -17.40
C GLY A 101 15.46 9.55 -18.52
N LEU A 102 15.53 10.87 -18.31
CA LEU A 102 16.17 11.80 -19.25
C LEU A 102 17.70 11.65 -19.31
N ALA A 103 18.34 11.19 -18.23
CA ALA A 103 19.79 10.94 -18.22
C ALA A 103 20.18 9.62 -18.88
N ALA A 104 19.24 8.70 -19.09
CA ALA A 104 19.45 7.44 -19.76
C ALA A 104 19.14 7.55 -21.27
N GLU A 105 19.97 8.28 -22.02
CA GLU A 105 20.00 8.15 -23.49
C GLU A 105 20.80 6.89 -23.89
N PRO A 106 20.41 6.19 -24.98
CA PRO A 106 21.00 4.90 -25.33
C PRO A 106 22.42 5.11 -25.84
N GLU A 107 23.39 4.46 -25.19
CA GLU A 107 24.74 4.28 -25.71
C GLU A 107 24.63 3.54 -27.04
N SER A 108 24.81 4.26 -28.15
CA SER A 108 24.86 3.70 -29.49
C SER A 108 25.99 2.69 -29.54
N GLN A 109 25.66 1.40 -29.62
CA GLN A 109 26.64 0.37 -29.93
C GLN A 109 27.19 0.64 -31.32
N GLU A 110 28.39 1.23 -31.39
CA GLU A 110 29.17 1.22 -32.62
C GLU A 110 29.53 -0.23 -32.95
N THR A 111 28.83 -0.77 -33.95
CA THR A 111 29.21 -1.99 -34.65
C THR A 111 30.53 -1.74 -35.38
N PHE A 112 31.62 -2.31 -34.88
CA PHE A 112 32.82 -2.51 -35.70
C PHE A 112 32.73 -3.88 -36.38
N ALA A 113 32.68 -3.83 -37.71
CA ALA A 113 32.84 -4.94 -38.64
C ALA A 113 34.32 -5.32 -38.81
#